data_AF-A0A9P1DS29-F1
#
_entry.id   AF-A0A9P1DS29-F1
#
_cell.length_a   1.000
_cell.length_b   1.000
_cell.length_c   1.000
_cell.angle_alpha   90.00
_cell.angle_beta   90.00
_cell.angle_gamma   90.00
#
_symmetry.space_group_name_H-M   'P 1'
#
loop_
_entity.id
_entity.type
_entity.pdbx_description
1 polymer ?
#
loop_
_entity_poly.entity_id
_entity_poly.type
_entity_poly.pdbx_seq_one_letter_code
_entity_poly.pdbx_strand_id
1 'polypeptide(L)'
;ADCWEHVPSKCSVPGKTGGQSNMDVFLSQMAAHGYECQPVLTDSSEFGLPASRRRLYVFLVRVEANPLLSFQDRSVDSIFSAFGGLLSGCVRQGPCASEVLLADDDPAVLADLTHRMQRREELSQYEKPSSTEWADHHMKMAESLRVRWDQGAQPNVSNNSWYKTLTDREQDALPLLQVQSPGSLMRDLSQSINRANAFTWKAEAGKHIAPTMLPKMNLWLDFQRLLFLERLDTFQAQAEAAGLVAQAAQQSNTKPLVKRAKHPHQVNERIDFRKQDLLLTWRPTETVMQDLAGNTMSLPVVMTMLQCAFVAVNWQSAGEVRRAADAPATTQQD
;
A
#
# COMPACT_ATOMS: atom_id res chain seq x y z
N ALA A 1 -25.28 -8.08 -3.63
CA ALA A 1 -24.23 -7.24 -4.24
C ALA A 1 -22.93 -7.76 -3.67
N ASP A 2 -22.07 -8.27 -4.53
CA ASP A 2 -20.83 -8.94 -4.13
C ASP A 2 -19.63 -8.14 -4.66
N CYS A 3 -18.49 -8.25 -3.99
CA CYS A 3 -17.25 -7.60 -4.40
C CYS A 3 -16.13 -8.63 -4.42
N TRP A 4 -15.47 -8.78 -5.56
CA TRP A 4 -14.37 -9.72 -5.76
C TRP A 4 -13.04 -8.96 -5.92
N GLU A 5 -11.99 -9.37 -5.21
CA GLU A 5 -10.66 -8.76 -5.26
C GLU A 5 -9.63 -9.70 -5.91
N HIS A 6 -8.76 -9.16 -6.77
CA HIS A 6 -7.66 -9.92 -7.34
C HIS A 6 -6.44 -9.09 -7.77
N VAL A 7 -5.34 -9.77 -8.08
CA VAL A 7 -4.12 -9.16 -8.64
C VAL A 7 -4.28 -8.92 -10.15
N PRO A 8 -4.00 -7.72 -10.68
CA PRO A 8 -4.27 -7.36 -12.08
C PRO A 8 -3.56 -8.23 -13.12
N SER A 9 -2.33 -8.66 -12.83
CA SER A 9 -1.50 -9.46 -13.75
C SER A 9 -2.07 -10.83 -14.06
N LYS A 10 -2.94 -11.38 -13.20
CA LYS A 10 -3.58 -12.68 -13.43
C LYS A 10 -4.85 -12.58 -14.30
N CYS A 11 -5.35 -11.36 -14.52
CA CYS A 11 -6.58 -11.08 -15.24
C CYS A 11 -6.33 -10.67 -16.70
N SER A 12 -5.10 -10.26 -17.04
CA SER A 12 -4.72 -9.69 -18.33
C SER A 12 -3.88 -10.62 -19.21
N VAL A 13 -3.73 -11.90 -18.85
CA VAL A 13 -3.03 -12.89 -19.68
C VAL A 13 -4.03 -13.52 -20.66
N PRO A 14 -4.05 -13.15 -21.95
CA PRO A 14 -4.66 -14.02 -22.95
C PRO A 14 -3.87 -15.33 -22.96
N GLY A 15 -4.56 -16.46 -23.11
CA GLY A 15 -3.88 -17.73 -23.39
C GLY A 15 -2.91 -17.55 -24.56
N LYS A 16 -1.80 -18.29 -24.58
CA LYS A 16 -0.72 -18.25 -25.61
C LYS A 16 -1.19 -18.36 -27.08
N THR A 17 -2.49 -18.49 -27.31
CA THR A 17 -3.16 -18.67 -28.60
C THR A 17 -4.30 -17.67 -28.75
N GLY A 18 -4.02 -16.36 -28.75
CA GLY A 18 -4.98 -15.31 -29.18
C GLY A 18 -6.41 -15.40 -28.61
N GLY A 19 -6.55 -16.00 -27.42
CA GLY A 19 -7.82 -16.43 -26.86
C GLY A 19 -8.32 -15.45 -25.81
N GLN A 20 -9.63 -15.52 -25.58
CA GLN A 20 -10.37 -14.81 -24.54
C GLN A 20 -9.59 -14.79 -23.20
N SER A 21 -9.50 -13.64 -22.54
CA SER A 21 -8.74 -13.51 -21.29
C SER A 21 -9.46 -14.19 -20.13
N ASN A 22 -8.73 -14.54 -19.06
CA ASN A 22 -9.35 -15.08 -17.84
C ASN A 22 -10.43 -14.15 -17.26
N MET A 23 -10.26 -12.83 -17.41
CA MET A 23 -11.26 -11.84 -17.01
C MET A 23 -12.53 -11.97 -17.86
N ASP A 24 -12.39 -12.09 -19.18
CA ASP A 24 -13.54 -12.22 -20.07
C ASP A 24 -14.32 -13.51 -19.79
N VAL A 25 -13.64 -14.61 -19.48
CA VAL A 25 -14.28 -15.86 -19.05
C VAL A 25 -15.03 -15.66 -17.73
N PHE A 26 -14.40 -15.01 -16.74
CA PHE A 26 -15.06 -14.70 -15.47
C PHE A 26 -16.31 -13.85 -15.66
N LEU A 27 -16.21 -12.76 -16.42
CA LEU A 27 -17.33 -11.86 -16.70
C LEU A 27 -18.45 -12.58 -17.46
N SER A 28 -18.13 -13.45 -18.43
CA SER A 28 -19.15 -14.20 -19.16
C SER A 28 -19.87 -15.22 -18.27
N GLN A 29 -19.15 -15.88 -17.35
CA GLN A 29 -19.75 -16.82 -16.40
C GLN A 29 -20.68 -16.08 -15.42
N MET A 30 -20.26 -14.93 -14.90
CA MET A 30 -21.10 -14.11 -14.02
C MET A 30 -22.35 -13.62 -14.75
N ALA A 31 -22.22 -13.18 -16.00
CA ALA A 31 -23.35 -12.81 -16.84
C ALA A 31 -24.32 -13.98 -17.06
N ALA A 32 -23.81 -15.19 -17.32
CA ALA A 32 -24.63 -16.40 -17.47
C ALA A 32 -25.38 -16.78 -16.18
N HIS A 33 -24.94 -16.30 -15.02
CA HIS A 33 -25.61 -16.46 -13.73
C HIS A 33 -26.47 -15.24 -13.33
N GLY A 34 -26.75 -14.34 -14.28
CA GLY A 34 -27.64 -13.21 -14.07
C GLY A 34 -26.99 -12.05 -13.28
N TYR A 35 -25.66 -11.91 -13.35
CA TYR A 35 -24.91 -10.79 -12.78
C TYR A 35 -24.42 -9.83 -13.86
N GLU A 36 -24.63 -8.54 -13.62
CA GLU A 36 -23.88 -7.49 -14.29
C GLU A 36 -22.66 -7.11 -13.44
N CYS A 37 -21.56 -6.77 -14.12
CA CYS A 37 -20.26 -6.61 -13.48
C CYS A 37 -19.57 -5.31 -13.91
N GLN A 38 -18.97 -4.60 -12.96
CA GLN A 38 -18.10 -3.45 -13.23
C GLN A 38 -16.70 -3.69 -12.64
N PRO A 39 -15.68 -3.97 -13.47
CA PRO A 39 -14.30 -4.05 -13.02
C PRO A 39 -13.72 -2.66 -12.73
N VAL A 40 -12.97 -2.54 -11.64
CA VAL A 40 -12.31 -1.31 -11.20
C VAL A 40 -10.89 -1.62 -10.74
N LEU A 41 -9.92 -1.00 -11.38
CA LEU A 41 -8.52 -1.09 -11.01
C LEU A 41 -8.16 0.05 -10.06
N THR A 42 -7.59 -0.28 -8.91
CA THR A 42 -7.23 0.70 -7.88
C THR A 42 -5.82 0.53 -7.37
N ASP A 43 -5.19 1.63 -6.98
CA ASP A 43 -3.91 1.64 -6.27
C ASP A 43 -4.09 2.22 -4.86
N SER A 44 -3.55 1.55 -3.83
CA SER A 44 -3.59 2.06 -2.45
C SER A 44 -3.10 3.51 -2.30
N SER A 45 -2.16 3.95 -3.13
CA SER A 45 -1.61 5.30 -3.08
C SER A 45 -2.62 6.40 -3.45
N GLU A 46 -3.73 6.03 -4.08
CA GLU A 46 -4.86 6.90 -4.42
C GLU A 46 -5.87 7.01 -3.26
N PHE A 47 -5.69 6.26 -2.19
CA PHE A 47 -6.60 6.23 -1.04
C PHE A 47 -5.86 6.55 0.26
N GLY A 48 -4.94 7.52 0.20
CA GLY A 48 -4.30 8.10 1.38
C GLY A 48 -3.07 7.34 1.90
N LEU A 49 -2.60 6.31 1.20
CA LEU A 49 -1.46 5.50 1.68
C LEU A 49 -0.14 5.90 1.02
N PRO A 50 0.99 5.85 1.75
CA PRO A 50 2.32 6.11 1.20
C PRO A 50 2.92 4.88 0.50
N ALA A 51 2.10 3.88 0.14
CA ALA A 51 2.54 2.65 -0.51
C ALA A 51 1.69 2.36 -1.75
N SER A 52 2.29 1.75 -2.78
CA SER A 52 1.61 1.30 -3.99
C SER A 52 1.26 -0.17 -3.87
N ARG A 53 -0.02 -0.46 -4.10
CA ARG A 53 -0.58 -1.81 -4.14
C ARG A 53 -1.77 -1.79 -5.05
N ARG A 54 -1.56 -2.29 -6.27
CA ARG A 54 -2.59 -2.34 -7.29
C ARG A 54 -3.44 -3.59 -7.13
N ARG A 55 -4.76 -3.42 -7.09
CA ARG A 55 -5.75 -4.48 -7.02
C ARG A 55 -6.89 -4.20 -7.99
N LEU A 56 -7.38 -5.27 -8.61
CA LEU A 56 -8.58 -5.25 -9.40
C LEU A 56 -9.74 -5.67 -8.50
N TYR A 57 -10.73 -4.80 -8.39
CA TYR A 57 -12.03 -5.12 -7.83
C TYR A 57 -13.02 -5.37 -8.95
N VAL A 58 -13.96 -6.27 -8.75
CA VAL A 58 -15.13 -6.39 -9.62
C VAL A 58 -16.37 -6.24 -8.76
N PHE A 59 -17.17 -5.22 -9.05
CA PHE A 59 -18.44 -5.00 -8.41
C PHE A 59 -19.52 -5.79 -9.16
N LEU A 60 -20.14 -6.76 -8.48
CA LEU A 60 -21.14 -7.65 -9.06
C LEU A 60 -22.54 -7.33 -8.54
N VAL A 61 -23.46 -7.09 -9.46
CA VAL A 61 -24.87 -6.82 -9.20
C VAL A 61 -25.69 -7.92 -9.84
N ARG A 62 -26.32 -8.76 -9.03
CA ARG A 62 -27.28 -9.76 -9.51
C ARG A 62 -28.55 -9.04 -9.96
N VAL A 63 -28.86 -9.10 -11.26
CA VAL A 63 -30.01 -8.44 -11.87
C VAL A 63 -31.19 -9.41 -12.02
N GLU A 64 -30.92 -10.70 -12.18
CA GLU A 64 -31.95 -11.72 -12.31
C GLU A 64 -32.39 -12.28 -10.95
N ALA A 65 -33.71 -12.28 -10.73
CA ALA A 65 -34.37 -12.85 -9.54
C ALA A 65 -33.75 -12.40 -8.21
N ASN A 66 -33.37 -11.11 -8.10
CA ASN A 66 -32.77 -10.56 -6.89
C ASN A 66 -33.85 -10.02 -5.93
N PRO A 67 -34.03 -10.62 -4.74
CA PRO A 67 -35.07 -10.21 -3.80
C PRO A 67 -34.67 -9.01 -2.94
N LEU A 68 -33.42 -8.53 -3.02
CA LEU A 68 -32.89 -7.50 -2.13
C LEU A 68 -32.74 -6.14 -2.81
N LEU A 69 -32.57 -6.11 -4.13
CA LEU A 69 -32.32 -4.89 -4.88
C LEU A 69 -33.56 -4.48 -5.69
N SER A 70 -33.81 -3.18 -5.76
CA SER A 70 -34.82 -2.60 -6.64
C SER A 70 -34.13 -1.91 -7.81
N PHE A 71 -34.55 -2.25 -9.02
CA PHE A 71 -34.07 -1.63 -10.26
C PHE A 71 -35.11 -0.71 -10.91
N GLN A 72 -36.24 -0.45 -10.23
CA GLN A 72 -37.33 0.37 -10.76
C GLN A 72 -36.94 1.86 -10.85
N ASP A 73 -36.29 2.37 -9.79
CA ASP A 73 -35.92 3.78 -9.70
C ASP A 73 -34.52 4.08 -10.28
N ARG A 74 -33.69 3.05 -10.45
CA ARG A 74 -32.30 3.20 -10.90
C ARG A 74 -31.89 2.01 -11.75
N SER A 75 -31.48 2.30 -12.99
CA SER A 75 -30.90 1.30 -13.88
C SER A 75 -29.53 0.83 -13.37
N VAL A 76 -29.08 -0.34 -13.83
CA VAL A 76 -27.79 -0.90 -13.44
C VAL A 76 -26.63 0.01 -13.89
N ASP A 77 -26.71 0.59 -15.09
CA ASP A 77 -25.75 1.60 -15.56
C ASP A 77 -25.65 2.80 -14.61
N SER A 78 -26.78 3.23 -14.05
CA SER A 78 -26.83 4.34 -13.10
C SER A 78 -26.24 3.94 -11.74
N ILE A 79 -26.41 2.68 -11.31
CA ILE A 79 -25.74 2.11 -10.13
C ILE A 79 -24.21 2.15 -10.34
N PHE A 80 -23.72 1.67 -11.48
CA PHE A 80 -22.29 1.65 -11.80
C PHE A 80 -21.68 3.05 -11.96
N SER A 81 -22.43 3.98 -12.55
CA SER A 81 -22.04 5.39 -12.63
C SER A 81 -21.96 6.02 -11.23
N ALA A 82 -22.94 5.76 -10.36
CA ALA A 82 -22.94 6.23 -8.98
C ALA A 82 -21.76 5.64 -8.18
N PHE A 83 -21.49 4.33 -8.33
CA PHE A 83 -20.36 3.67 -7.70
C PHE A 83 -19.03 4.31 -8.10
N GLY A 84 -18.79 4.48 -9.40
CA GLY A 84 -17.57 5.12 -9.91
C GLY A 84 -17.43 6.57 -9.44
N GLY A 85 -18.53 7.32 -9.40
CA GLY A 85 -18.56 8.69 -8.88
C GLY A 85 -18.20 8.77 -7.39
N LEU A 86 -18.78 7.89 -6.57
CA LEU A 86 -18.49 7.80 -5.13
C LEU A 86 -17.02 7.43 -4.89
N LEU A 87 -16.51 6.41 -5.59
CA LEU A 87 -15.11 6.02 -5.50
C LEU A 87 -14.16 7.15 -5.87
N SER A 88 -14.45 7.86 -6.96
CA SER A 88 -13.66 9.02 -7.40
C SER A 88 -13.68 10.12 -6.33
N GLY A 89 -14.83 10.33 -5.67
CA GLY A 89 -14.97 11.25 -4.55
C GLY A 89 -14.21 10.84 -3.28
N CYS A 90 -13.80 9.57 -3.17
CA CYS A 90 -13.01 9.03 -2.06
C CYS A 90 -11.50 9.03 -2.31
N VAL A 91 -11.04 9.38 -3.51
CA VAL A 91 -9.61 9.47 -3.83
C VAL A 91 -8.93 10.53 -2.95
N ARG A 92 -7.85 10.16 -2.26
CA ARG A 92 -7.07 11.03 -1.38
C ARG A 92 -5.58 10.78 -1.63
N GLN A 93 -4.82 11.85 -1.72
CA GLN A 93 -3.37 11.73 -1.81
C GLN A 93 -2.81 11.33 -0.45
N GLY A 94 -2.06 10.22 -0.41
CA GLY A 94 -1.25 9.86 0.77
C GLY A 94 0.01 10.73 0.90
N PRO A 95 0.60 10.77 2.11
CA PRO A 95 1.87 11.47 2.35
C PRO A 95 3.00 10.86 1.52
N CYS A 96 4.15 11.55 1.47
CA CYS A 96 5.33 10.98 0.84
C CYS A 96 5.86 9.81 1.69
N ALA A 97 6.32 8.73 1.07
CA ALA A 97 6.86 7.59 1.82
C ALA A 97 8.06 7.97 2.69
N SER A 98 8.82 9.00 2.33
CA SER A 98 9.93 9.52 3.14
C SER A 98 9.49 10.16 4.47
N GLU A 99 8.25 10.64 4.55
CA GLU A 99 7.73 11.40 5.71
C GLU A 99 7.22 10.50 6.83
N VAL A 100 7.06 9.20 6.55
CA VAL A 100 6.50 8.21 7.49
C VAL A 100 7.55 7.20 7.98
N LEU A 101 8.82 7.42 7.65
CA LEU A 101 9.92 6.56 8.09
C LEU A 101 10.35 6.95 9.51
N LEU A 102 10.77 5.94 10.28
CA LEU A 102 11.45 6.14 11.55
C LEU A 102 12.84 6.75 11.31
N ALA A 103 13.33 7.50 12.30
CA ALA A 103 14.68 8.04 12.26
C ALA A 103 15.74 6.94 12.42
N ASP A 104 16.95 7.19 11.91
CA ASP A 104 18.05 6.21 11.93
C ASP A 104 18.48 5.79 13.36
N ASP A 105 18.26 6.66 14.34
CA ASP A 105 18.59 6.45 15.75
C ASP A 105 17.41 5.89 16.58
N ASP A 106 16.27 5.63 15.95
CA ASP A 106 15.11 5.05 16.63
C ASP A 106 15.45 3.65 17.19
N PRO A 107 15.08 3.33 18.45
CA PRO A 107 15.39 2.04 19.06
C PRO A 107 14.91 0.82 18.23
N ALA A 108 13.78 0.93 17.53
CA ALA A 108 13.27 -0.15 16.69
C ALA A 108 14.14 -0.35 15.43
N VAL A 109 14.66 0.73 14.85
CA VAL A 109 15.55 0.69 13.68
C VAL A 109 16.90 0.08 14.06
N LEU A 110 17.46 0.48 15.20
CA LEU A 110 18.72 -0.08 15.71
C LEU A 110 18.60 -1.55 16.11
N ALA A 111 17.45 -1.95 16.67
CA ALA A 111 17.16 -3.35 16.99
C ALA A 111 17.09 -4.22 15.72
N ASP A 112 16.44 -3.75 14.64
CA ASP A 112 16.38 -4.47 13.37
C ASP A 112 17.77 -4.58 12.72
N LEU A 113 18.58 -3.52 12.74
CA LEU A 113 19.97 -3.56 12.27
C LEU A 113 20.77 -4.66 12.98
N THR A 114 20.70 -4.67 14.31
CA THR A 114 21.40 -5.65 15.15
C THR A 114 20.97 -7.08 14.79
N HIS A 115 19.66 -7.30 14.66
CA HIS A 115 19.10 -8.59 14.29
C HIS A 115 19.54 -9.04 12.88
N ARG A 116 19.57 -8.13 11.91
CA ARG A 116 20.04 -8.44 10.54
C ARG A 116 21.54 -8.73 10.48
N MET A 117 22.35 -8.04 11.26
CA MET A 117 23.78 -8.31 11.35
C MET A 117 24.04 -9.73 11.90
N GLN A 118 23.37 -10.10 13.00
CA GLN A 118 23.44 -11.45 13.57
C GLN A 118 23.02 -12.51 12.54
N ARG A 119 21.88 -12.29 11.88
CA ARG A 119 21.38 -13.20 10.86
C ARG A 119 22.34 -13.34 9.67
N ARG A 120 23.00 -12.27 9.25
CA ARG A 120 24.00 -12.31 8.17
C ARG A 120 25.23 -13.11 8.58
N GLU A 121 25.70 -12.93 9.80
CA GLU A 121 26.81 -13.71 10.36
C GLU A 121 26.48 -15.21 10.37
N GLU A 122 25.29 -15.58 10.85
CA GLU A 122 24.80 -16.96 10.80
C GLU A 122 24.74 -17.51 9.37
N LEU A 123 24.15 -16.76 8.43
CA LEU A 123 24.01 -17.21 7.04
C LEU A 123 25.36 -17.36 6.34
N SER A 124 26.33 -16.49 6.62
CA SER A 124 27.66 -16.54 6.02
C SER A 124 28.42 -17.85 6.32
N GLN A 125 28.11 -18.49 7.46
CA GLN A 125 28.72 -19.78 7.84
C GLN A 125 28.25 -20.96 6.98
N TYR A 126 27.09 -20.82 6.33
CA TYR A 126 26.46 -21.89 5.53
C TYR A 126 26.31 -21.51 4.05
N GLU A 127 26.79 -20.34 3.64
CA GLU A 127 26.61 -19.80 2.31
C GLU A 127 27.45 -20.59 1.30
N LYS A 128 26.78 -21.29 0.37
CA LYS A 128 27.44 -21.92 -0.77
C LYS A 128 27.67 -20.88 -1.87
N PRO A 129 28.74 -21.00 -2.67
CA PRO A 129 28.96 -20.09 -3.79
C PRO A 129 27.73 -20.10 -4.70
N SER A 130 27.11 -18.93 -4.90
CA SER A 130 25.94 -18.79 -5.76
C SER A 130 26.34 -18.79 -7.24
N SER A 131 25.37 -19.10 -8.11
CA SER A 131 25.49 -18.94 -9.57
C SER A 131 25.95 -17.51 -9.92
N THR A 132 26.96 -17.37 -10.77
CA THR A 132 27.47 -16.08 -11.29
C THR A 132 26.57 -15.45 -12.36
N GLU A 133 25.42 -16.04 -12.70
CA GLU A 133 24.51 -15.53 -13.74
C GLU A 133 24.02 -14.09 -13.47
N TRP A 134 23.93 -13.66 -12.20
CA TRP A 134 23.56 -12.28 -11.89
C TRP A 134 24.62 -11.27 -12.32
N ALA A 135 25.89 -11.65 -12.35
CA ALA A 135 27.00 -10.77 -12.72
C ALA A 135 26.89 -10.32 -14.19
N ASP A 136 26.51 -11.24 -15.10
CA ASP A 136 26.29 -10.91 -16.50
C ASP A 136 25.16 -9.88 -16.70
N HIS A 137 24.11 -9.97 -15.88
CA HIS A 137 23.02 -9.00 -15.91
C HIS A 137 23.45 -7.63 -15.40
N HIS A 138 24.26 -7.59 -14.35
CA HIS A 138 24.77 -6.35 -13.78
C HIS A 138 25.79 -5.68 -14.71
N MET A 139 26.68 -6.48 -15.33
CA MET A 139 27.62 -6.01 -16.36
C MET A 139 26.87 -5.40 -17.55
N LYS A 140 25.84 -6.06 -18.09
CA LYS A 140 24.99 -5.50 -19.16
C LYS A 140 24.30 -4.20 -18.73
N MET A 141 23.82 -4.11 -17.49
CA MET A 141 23.25 -2.86 -16.98
C MET A 141 24.32 -1.75 -16.92
N ALA A 142 25.50 -2.05 -16.38
CA ALA A 142 26.61 -1.10 -16.28
C ALA A 142 27.02 -0.57 -17.67
N GLU A 143 27.16 -1.45 -18.67
CA GLU A 143 27.39 -1.09 -20.07
C GLU A 143 26.30 -0.14 -20.60
N SER A 144 25.03 -0.46 -20.34
CA SER A 144 23.90 0.38 -20.79
C SER A 144 23.88 1.76 -20.12
N LEU A 145 24.29 1.84 -18.86
CA LEU A 145 24.42 3.08 -18.08
C LEU A 145 25.74 3.81 -18.37
N ARG A 146 26.63 3.23 -19.19
CA ARG A 146 27.97 3.74 -19.50
C ARG A 146 28.82 3.99 -18.25
N VAL A 147 28.68 3.12 -17.26
CA VAL A 147 29.48 3.13 -16.03
C VAL A 147 30.38 1.90 -15.98
N ARG A 148 31.49 2.02 -15.24
CA ARG A 148 32.37 0.89 -15.00
C ARG A 148 31.75 0.01 -13.91
N TRP A 149 31.52 -1.26 -14.22
CA TRP A 149 30.86 -2.21 -13.32
C TRP A 149 31.60 -2.38 -11.97
N ASP A 150 32.92 -2.59 -12.02
CA ASP A 150 33.76 -2.85 -10.84
C ASP A 150 34.25 -1.57 -10.14
N GLN A 151 33.39 -0.55 -10.01
CA GLN A 151 33.73 0.67 -9.26
C GLN A 151 33.41 0.59 -7.76
N GLY A 152 32.67 -0.45 -7.34
CA GLY A 152 32.21 -0.60 -5.96
C GLY A 152 31.24 0.50 -5.52
N ALA A 153 30.72 0.39 -4.30
CA ALA A 153 29.88 1.42 -3.71
C ALA A 153 30.70 2.65 -3.29
N GLN A 154 30.07 3.83 -3.33
CA GLN A 154 30.68 5.07 -2.84
C GLN A 154 31.04 4.96 -1.33
N PRO A 155 32.08 5.66 -0.83
CA PRO A 155 32.56 5.50 0.55
C PRO A 155 31.49 5.73 1.64
N ASN A 156 30.55 6.63 1.39
CA ASN A 156 29.42 6.90 2.29
C ASN A 156 28.46 5.70 2.40
N VAL A 157 28.30 4.94 1.33
CA VAL A 157 27.46 3.74 1.28
C VAL A 157 28.22 2.54 1.84
N SER A 158 29.48 2.33 1.43
CA SER A 158 30.29 1.19 1.89
C SER A 158 30.57 1.22 3.40
N ASN A 159 30.66 2.41 3.99
CA ASN A 159 30.85 2.57 5.44
C ASN A 159 29.55 2.38 6.24
N ASN A 160 28.40 2.35 5.59
CA ASN A 160 27.12 2.19 6.26
C ASN A 160 26.97 0.77 6.84
N SER A 161 26.60 0.67 8.12
CA SER A 161 26.35 -0.62 8.79
C SER A 161 25.26 -1.45 8.11
N TRP A 162 24.23 -0.80 7.56
CA TRP A 162 23.18 -1.48 6.80
C TRP A 162 23.70 -2.10 5.51
N TYR A 163 24.65 -1.45 4.83
CA TYR A 163 25.24 -1.97 3.59
C TYR A 163 25.98 -3.29 3.83
N LYS A 164 26.63 -3.42 4.99
CA LYS A 164 27.32 -4.65 5.39
C LYS A 164 26.38 -5.84 5.64
N THR A 165 25.08 -5.59 5.80
CA THR A 165 24.07 -6.66 5.93
C THR A 165 23.67 -7.27 4.59
N LEU A 166 24.03 -6.62 3.48
CA LEU A 166 23.70 -7.04 2.11
C LEU A 166 24.61 -8.18 1.63
N THR A 167 24.06 -9.03 0.76
CA THR A 167 24.82 -10.04 0.02
C THR A 167 25.71 -9.41 -1.05
N ASP A 168 26.73 -10.12 -1.54
CA ASP A 168 27.64 -9.63 -2.59
C ASP A 168 26.89 -9.16 -3.84
N ARG A 169 25.86 -9.92 -4.24
CA ARG A 169 24.99 -9.56 -5.36
C ARG A 169 24.26 -8.23 -5.10
N GLU A 170 23.70 -8.04 -3.92
CA GLU A 170 22.94 -6.83 -3.57
C GLU A 170 23.86 -5.61 -3.44
N GLN A 171 25.06 -5.81 -2.89
CA GLN A 171 26.12 -4.81 -2.82
C GLN A 171 26.56 -4.35 -4.22
N ASP A 172 26.71 -5.27 -5.16
CA ASP A 172 27.04 -4.96 -6.56
C ASP A 172 25.88 -4.27 -7.31
N ALA A 173 24.63 -4.67 -7.03
CA ALA A 173 23.46 -4.07 -7.68
C ALA A 173 23.23 -2.61 -7.25
N LEU A 174 23.44 -2.28 -5.96
CA LEU A 174 23.01 -1.02 -5.39
C LEU A 174 23.57 0.23 -6.11
N PRO A 175 24.88 0.34 -6.41
CA PRO A 175 25.42 1.49 -7.13
C PRO A 175 24.83 1.66 -8.53
N LEU A 176 24.64 0.55 -9.25
CA LEU A 176 24.02 0.57 -10.59
C LEU A 176 22.58 1.07 -10.52
N LEU A 177 21.83 0.64 -9.51
CA LEU A 177 20.45 1.09 -9.29
C LEU A 177 20.38 2.57 -8.92
N GLN A 178 21.33 3.06 -8.11
CA GLN A 178 21.46 4.48 -7.76
C GLN A 178 21.73 5.35 -8.98
N VAL A 179 22.58 4.90 -9.90
CA VAL A 179 22.83 5.58 -11.18
C VAL A 179 21.60 5.53 -12.09
N GLN A 180 20.95 4.37 -12.21
CA GLN A 180 19.79 4.19 -13.07
C GLN A 180 18.62 5.09 -12.65
N SER A 181 18.37 5.22 -11.34
CA SER A 181 17.25 5.99 -10.81
C SER A 181 17.68 6.76 -9.55
N PRO A 182 18.32 7.93 -9.71
CA PRO A 182 18.88 8.69 -8.59
C PRO A 182 17.79 9.33 -7.71
N GLY A 183 16.60 9.56 -8.26
CA GLY A 183 15.45 10.10 -7.52
C GLY A 183 14.69 9.05 -6.70
N SER A 184 14.99 7.76 -6.87
CA SER A 184 14.34 6.70 -6.10
C SER A 184 14.87 6.64 -4.67
N LEU A 185 13.97 6.74 -3.69
CA LEU A 185 14.29 6.58 -2.28
C LEU A 185 14.40 5.10 -1.89
N MET A 186 13.54 4.25 -2.46
CA MET A 186 13.38 2.87 -2.02
C MET A 186 13.80 1.93 -3.15
N ARG A 187 14.49 0.84 -2.84
CA ARG A 187 14.96 -0.15 -3.82
C ARG A 187 14.83 -1.56 -3.29
N ASP A 188 14.11 -2.42 -4.00
CA ASP A 188 13.96 -3.82 -3.61
C ASP A 188 15.13 -4.66 -4.17
N LEU A 189 16.17 -4.81 -3.35
CA LEU A 189 17.40 -5.53 -3.71
C LEU A 189 17.19 -7.05 -3.79
N SER A 190 16.07 -7.58 -3.25
CA SER A 190 15.73 -8.99 -3.38
C SER A 190 15.32 -9.38 -4.81
N GLN A 191 14.86 -8.40 -5.61
CA GLN A 191 14.42 -8.60 -6.99
C GLN A 191 15.57 -8.59 -7.99
N SER A 192 15.30 -9.02 -9.22
CA SER A 192 16.23 -8.81 -10.33
C SER A 192 16.56 -7.33 -10.48
N ILE A 193 17.79 -7.00 -10.91
CA ILE A 193 18.25 -5.61 -11.07
C ILE A 193 17.33 -4.74 -11.95
N ASN A 194 16.64 -5.34 -12.93
CA ASN A 194 15.68 -4.64 -13.79
C ASN A 194 14.36 -4.24 -13.09
N ARG A 195 14.06 -4.79 -11.92
CA ARG A 195 12.81 -4.56 -11.16
C ARG A 195 13.04 -3.87 -9.82
N ALA A 196 14.28 -3.77 -9.35
CA ALA A 196 14.58 -3.27 -8.01
C ALA A 196 14.16 -1.81 -7.79
N ASN A 197 14.11 -0.99 -8.85
CA ASN A 197 13.65 0.40 -8.81
C ASN A 197 12.16 0.57 -9.17
N ALA A 198 11.40 -0.51 -9.31
CA ALA A 198 10.03 -0.43 -9.81
C ALA A 198 9.06 0.16 -8.76
N PHE A 199 8.22 1.09 -9.20
CA PHE A 199 7.08 1.63 -8.43
C PHE A 199 7.43 2.38 -7.14
N THR A 200 8.64 2.95 -7.06
CA THR A 200 9.12 3.65 -5.85
C THR A 200 9.12 5.17 -5.95
N TRP A 201 8.90 5.69 -7.16
CA TRP A 201 8.81 7.12 -7.47
C TRP A 201 7.60 7.41 -8.36
N LYS A 202 6.71 8.33 -7.95
CA LYS A 202 5.58 8.78 -8.76
C LYS A 202 5.86 10.18 -9.29
N ALA A 203 6.43 10.25 -10.50
CA ALA A 203 6.88 11.49 -11.12
C ALA A 203 5.77 12.56 -11.21
N GLU A 204 4.55 12.15 -11.58
CA GLU A 204 3.39 13.05 -11.71
C GLU A 204 3.01 13.73 -10.39
N ALA A 205 3.20 13.03 -9.26
CA ALA A 205 2.88 13.52 -7.93
C ALA A 205 4.11 14.08 -7.18
N GLY A 206 5.31 14.00 -7.79
CA GLY A 206 6.56 14.44 -7.18
C GLY A 206 6.89 13.80 -5.83
N LYS A 207 6.43 12.56 -5.59
CA LYS A 207 6.54 11.89 -4.28
C LYS A 207 7.06 10.46 -4.37
N HIS A 208 7.74 10.03 -3.31
CA HIS A 208 8.14 8.65 -3.10
C HIS A 208 6.94 7.83 -2.63
N ILE A 209 6.87 6.59 -3.11
CA ILE A 209 5.85 5.63 -2.74
C ILE A 209 6.56 4.34 -2.37
N ALA A 210 6.19 3.72 -1.26
CA ALA A 210 6.72 2.41 -0.90
C ALA A 210 6.17 1.35 -1.86
N PRO A 211 7.02 0.44 -2.37
CA PRO A 211 6.52 -0.68 -3.16
C PRO A 211 5.64 -1.59 -2.31
N THR A 212 4.88 -2.48 -2.96
CA THR A 212 4.13 -3.52 -2.23
C THR A 212 5.12 -4.38 -1.46
N MET A 213 5.09 -4.31 -0.13
CA MET A 213 5.94 -5.12 0.75
C MET A 213 5.50 -6.58 0.70
N LEU A 214 6.43 -7.48 0.39
CA LEU A 214 6.24 -8.93 0.36
C LEU A 214 7.12 -9.58 1.43
N PRO A 215 6.74 -10.77 1.92
CA PRO A 215 7.60 -11.53 2.83
C PRO A 215 8.99 -11.75 2.21
N LYS A 216 10.03 -11.56 3.03
CA LYS A 216 11.45 -11.70 2.65
C LYS A 216 11.98 -10.67 1.64
N MET A 217 11.21 -9.63 1.30
CA MET A 217 11.76 -8.50 0.55
C MET A 217 12.87 -7.82 1.33
N ASN A 218 13.92 -7.43 0.62
CA ASN A 218 15.04 -6.68 1.16
C ASN A 218 15.05 -5.29 0.53
N LEU A 219 14.47 -4.32 1.24
CA LEU A 219 14.30 -2.96 0.77
C LEU A 219 15.44 -2.08 1.29
N TRP A 220 16.21 -1.50 0.37
CA TRP A 220 17.19 -0.47 0.67
C TRP A 220 16.54 0.91 0.61
N LEU A 221 16.89 1.77 1.58
CA LEU A 221 16.41 3.14 1.69
C LEU A 221 17.60 4.10 1.50
N ASP A 222 17.58 4.86 0.42
CA ASP A 222 18.57 5.91 0.15
C ASP A 222 18.21 7.18 0.93
N PHE A 223 18.67 7.31 2.17
CA PHE A 223 18.53 8.58 2.89
C PHE A 223 19.36 9.67 2.21
N GLN A 224 18.72 10.49 1.38
CA GLN A 224 19.27 11.78 1.01
C GLN A 224 19.16 12.72 2.21
N ARG A 225 20.19 12.76 3.06
CA ARG A 225 20.40 13.83 4.04
C ARG A 225 20.50 15.24 3.41
N LEU A 226 20.37 15.37 2.09
CA LEU A 226 20.85 16.51 1.31
C LEU A 226 19.77 17.40 0.66
N LEU A 227 18.47 17.17 0.84
CA LEU A 227 17.45 18.09 0.28
C LEU A 227 16.56 18.77 1.32
N PHE A 228 16.38 18.20 2.52
CA PHE A 228 15.55 18.83 3.54
C PHE A 228 16.27 19.99 4.24
N LEU A 229 17.57 19.85 4.51
CA LEU A 229 18.38 20.89 5.15
C LEU A 229 18.62 22.08 4.22
N GLU A 230 19.02 21.86 2.95
CA GLU A 230 19.17 22.95 1.98
C GLU A 230 17.86 23.71 1.74
N ARG A 231 16.72 22.99 1.73
CA ARG A 231 15.40 23.58 1.53
C ARG A 231 14.91 24.32 2.78
N LEU A 232 15.23 23.85 3.99
CA LEU A 232 14.98 24.57 5.24
C LEU A 232 15.85 25.82 5.35
N ASP A 233 17.14 25.74 5.01
CA ASP A 233 18.04 26.91 5.01
C ASP A 233 17.59 27.96 3.99
N THR A 234 17.13 27.53 2.81
CA THR A 234 16.53 28.47 1.84
C THR A 234 15.18 29.02 2.30
N PHE A 235 14.32 28.22 2.94
CA PHE A 235 13.06 28.73 3.50
C PHE A 235 13.29 29.70 4.67
N GLN A 236 14.29 29.42 5.51
CA GLN A 236 14.66 30.26 6.64
C GLN A 236 15.31 31.56 6.16
N ALA A 237 16.21 31.50 5.18
CA ALA A 237 16.77 32.69 4.53
C ALA A 237 15.69 33.53 3.80
N GLN A 238 14.70 32.89 3.17
CA GLN A 238 13.57 33.58 2.56
C GLN A 238 12.62 34.20 3.59
N ALA A 239 12.38 33.52 4.72
CA ALA A 239 11.55 34.04 5.82
C ALA A 239 12.23 35.20 6.57
N GLU A 240 13.55 35.16 6.70
CA GLU A 240 14.36 36.25 7.25
C GLU A 240 14.40 37.44 6.28
N ALA A 241 14.62 37.20 4.97
CA ALA A 241 14.57 38.23 3.94
C ALA A 241 13.17 38.86 3.79
N ALA A 242 12.10 38.10 4.05
CA ALA A 242 10.72 38.58 4.07
C ALA A 242 10.31 39.24 5.40
N GLY A 243 11.19 39.30 6.41
CA GLY A 243 10.91 39.94 7.71
C GLY A 243 9.85 39.23 8.56
N LEU A 244 9.49 37.98 8.25
CA LEU A 244 8.38 37.25 8.88
C LEU A 244 8.73 36.73 10.28
N VAL A 245 10.01 36.59 10.61
CA VAL A 245 10.48 36.15 11.94
C VAL A 245 10.19 37.19 13.03
N ALA A 246 10.21 38.49 12.67
CA ALA A 246 9.93 39.58 13.62
C ALA A 246 8.44 39.69 13.99
N GLN A 247 7.53 39.24 13.12
CA GLN A 247 6.08 39.31 13.36
C GLN A 247 5.58 38.20 14.31
N ALA A 248 6.19 37.01 14.26
CA ALA A 248 5.80 35.89 15.11
C ALA A 248 6.20 36.10 16.59
N ALA A 249 7.34 36.74 16.85
CA ALA A 249 7.85 37.00 18.21
C ALA A 249 7.08 38.09 18.97
N GLN A 250 6.34 38.97 18.28
CA GLN A 250 5.50 39.99 18.92
C GLN A 250 4.11 39.47 19.34
N GLN A 251 3.65 38.33 18.80
CA GLN A 251 2.32 37.79 19.09
C GLN A 251 2.27 36.75 20.23
N SER A 252 3.41 36.19 20.66
CA SER A 252 3.45 35.12 21.67
C SER A 252 3.55 35.57 23.12
N ASN A 253 3.15 36.81 23.45
CA ASN A 253 3.25 37.34 24.80
C ASN A 253 2.11 36.83 25.70
N THR A 254 2.15 35.55 26.08
CA THR A 254 1.29 34.97 27.12
C THR A 254 2.13 34.32 28.22
N LYS A 255 2.05 34.90 29.42
CA LYS A 255 2.77 34.47 30.63
C LYS A 255 2.38 33.04 31.07
N PRO A 256 3.30 32.25 31.65
CA PRO A 256 3.00 30.90 32.12
C PRO A 256 2.36 30.91 33.51
N LEU A 257 1.26 30.18 33.68
CA LEU A 257 0.66 29.90 34.99
C LEU A 257 0.92 28.45 35.39
N VAL A 258 1.83 28.27 36.33
CA VAL A 258 2.11 26.99 37.01
C VAL A 258 1.04 26.72 38.07
N LYS A 259 0.35 25.57 38.03
CA LYS A 259 -0.28 24.99 39.22
C LYS A 259 -0.14 23.46 39.29
N ARG A 260 0.27 23.03 40.49
CA ARG A 260 0.61 21.69 41.01
C ARG A 260 -0.52 20.66 40.95
N ALA A 261 -0.11 19.40 40.80
CA ALA A 261 -0.89 18.19 40.98
C ALA A 261 -1.27 17.89 42.45
N LYS A 262 -2.37 17.14 42.65
CA LYS A 262 -2.66 16.37 43.87
C LYS A 262 -3.48 15.09 43.55
N HIS A 263 -2.77 13.96 43.54
CA HIS A 263 -3.04 12.64 44.15
C HIS A 263 -4.36 11.82 43.92
N PRO A 264 -4.31 10.50 44.20
CA PRO A 264 -4.92 9.45 43.39
C PRO A 264 -6.13 8.78 44.07
N HIS A 265 -6.96 8.07 43.30
CA HIS A 265 -7.84 7.05 43.86
C HIS A 265 -7.95 5.83 42.95
N GLN A 266 -7.63 4.67 43.53
CA GLN A 266 -8.00 3.34 43.06
C GLN A 266 -9.53 3.18 43.11
N VAL A 267 -10.11 2.68 42.02
CA VAL A 267 -11.45 2.07 42.03
C VAL A 267 -11.32 0.72 41.33
N ASN A 268 -11.67 -0.33 42.09
CA ASN A 268 -11.77 -1.70 41.67
C ASN A 268 -13.23 -1.90 41.23
N GLU A 269 -13.51 -2.06 39.93
CA GLU A 269 -14.85 -2.36 39.45
C GLU A 269 -14.84 -3.57 38.49
N ARG A 270 -15.82 -4.44 38.74
CA ARG A 270 -16.09 -5.71 38.05
C ARG A 270 -16.26 -5.50 36.55
N ILE A 271 -15.62 -6.37 35.77
CA ILE A 271 -15.69 -6.37 34.30
C ILE A 271 -16.98 -7.07 33.86
N ASP A 272 -18.02 -6.28 33.58
CA ASP A 272 -19.14 -6.70 32.74
C ASP A 272 -18.76 -6.44 31.27
N PHE A 273 -18.46 -7.51 30.53
CA PHE A 273 -18.07 -7.43 29.12
C PHE A 273 -19.18 -6.82 28.26
N ARG A 274 -18.95 -5.62 27.72
CA ARG A 274 -19.82 -5.02 26.70
C ARG A 274 -19.35 -5.48 25.33
N LYS A 275 -20.26 -5.63 24.36
CA LYS A 275 -19.94 -5.96 22.96
C LYS A 275 -18.93 -4.99 22.30
N GLN A 276 -18.71 -3.81 22.87
CA GLN A 276 -17.67 -2.86 22.46
C GLN A 276 -16.24 -3.31 22.82
N ASP A 277 -16.07 -4.19 23.82
CA ASP A 277 -14.77 -4.72 24.25
C ASP A 277 -14.20 -5.78 23.29
N LEU A 278 -15.04 -6.34 22.40
CA LEU A 278 -14.61 -7.27 21.35
C LEU A 278 -13.77 -6.60 20.24
N LEU A 279 -13.90 -5.29 20.05
CA LEU A 279 -13.08 -4.54 19.11
C LEU A 279 -11.69 -4.20 19.68
N LEU A 280 -11.56 -4.14 21.00
CA LEU A 280 -10.28 -3.88 21.69
C LEU A 280 -9.49 -5.16 22.00
N THR A 281 -10.15 -6.32 21.92
CA THR A 281 -9.52 -7.65 22.14
C THR A 281 -9.26 -8.42 20.85
N TRP A 282 -9.72 -7.91 19.70
CA TRP A 282 -9.37 -8.50 18.41
C TRP A 282 -7.88 -8.29 18.15
N ARG A 283 -7.10 -9.35 18.39
CA ARG A 283 -5.74 -9.47 17.90
C ARG A 283 -5.82 -10.19 16.56
N PRO A 284 -5.56 -9.52 15.42
CA PRO A 284 -5.46 -10.22 14.16
C PRO A 284 -4.40 -11.31 14.31
N THR A 285 -4.74 -12.54 13.91
CA THR A 285 -3.76 -13.63 13.85
C THR A 285 -2.63 -13.23 12.91
N GLU A 286 -1.43 -13.75 13.15
CA GLU A 286 -0.29 -13.51 12.27
C GLU A 286 -0.62 -13.87 10.81
N THR A 287 -1.48 -14.87 10.58
CA THR A 287 -2.00 -15.26 9.27
C THR A 287 -2.86 -14.17 8.63
N VAL A 288 -3.76 -13.54 9.39
CA VAL A 288 -4.58 -12.41 8.91
C VAL A 288 -3.71 -11.17 8.66
N MET A 289 -2.73 -10.91 9.52
CA MET A 289 -1.73 -9.85 9.30
C MET A 289 -0.84 -10.15 8.09
N GLN A 290 -0.48 -11.42 7.84
CA GLN A 290 0.28 -11.86 6.68
C GLN A 290 -0.55 -11.81 5.40
N ASP A 291 -1.85 -12.09 5.45
CA ASP A 291 -2.74 -11.93 4.30
C ASP A 291 -3.00 -10.44 3.99
N LEU A 292 -3.19 -9.61 5.01
CA LEU A 292 -3.22 -8.13 4.90
C LEU A 292 -1.89 -7.56 4.40
N ALA A 293 -0.76 -8.09 4.87
CA ALA A 293 0.57 -7.70 4.42
C ALA A 293 0.87 -8.22 3.00
N GLY A 294 0.38 -9.42 2.63
CA GLY A 294 0.84 -10.15 1.45
C GLY A 294 -0.09 -10.13 0.25
N ASN A 295 -1.41 -10.34 0.43
CA ASN A 295 -2.36 -10.49 -0.68
C ASN A 295 -3.55 -9.52 -0.72
N THR A 296 -4.18 -9.15 0.39
CA THR A 296 -5.37 -8.27 0.39
C THR A 296 -5.00 -6.79 0.40
N MET A 297 -5.85 -5.93 -0.13
CA MET A 297 -5.65 -4.48 -0.03
C MET A 297 -5.82 -4.02 1.44
N SER A 298 -5.20 -2.89 1.81
CA SER A 298 -5.37 -2.32 3.13
C SER A 298 -6.86 -2.09 3.46
N LEU A 299 -7.24 -2.34 4.71
CA LEU A 299 -8.62 -2.23 5.16
C LEU A 299 -9.35 -0.92 4.77
N PRO A 300 -8.74 0.29 4.85
CA PRO A 300 -9.43 1.52 4.47
C PRO A 300 -9.99 1.54 3.03
N VAL A 301 -9.25 0.94 2.09
CA VAL A 301 -9.69 0.91 0.69
C VAL A 301 -10.76 -0.15 0.48
N VAL A 302 -10.63 -1.32 1.10
CA VAL A 302 -11.67 -2.36 1.05
C VAL A 302 -12.99 -1.80 1.62
N MET A 303 -12.92 -1.09 2.74
CA MET A 303 -14.09 -0.43 3.33
C MET A 303 -14.68 0.63 2.41
N THR A 304 -13.84 1.43 1.76
CA THR A 304 -14.29 2.42 0.78
C THR A 304 -15.01 1.76 -0.39
N MET A 305 -14.46 0.67 -0.94
CA MET A 305 -15.08 -0.11 -2.02
C MET A 305 -16.46 -0.62 -1.62
N LEU A 306 -16.55 -1.26 -0.45
CA LEU A 306 -17.80 -1.80 0.06
C LEU A 306 -18.82 -0.68 0.30
N GLN A 307 -18.44 0.39 1.00
CA GLN A 307 -19.34 1.50 1.29
C GLN A 307 -19.88 2.15 0.01
N CYS A 308 -19.03 2.38 -0.99
CA CYS A 308 -19.47 2.91 -2.28
C CYS A 308 -20.45 1.96 -2.97
N ALA A 309 -20.16 0.65 -2.97
CA ALA A 309 -21.04 -0.35 -3.57
C ALA A 309 -22.41 -0.42 -2.86
N PHE A 310 -22.42 -0.40 -1.52
CA PHE A 310 -23.64 -0.44 -0.71
C PHE A 310 -24.53 0.79 -0.91
N VAL A 311 -23.92 1.98 -1.08
CA VAL A 311 -24.66 3.23 -1.33
C VAL A 311 -25.11 3.36 -2.78
N ALA A 312 -24.37 2.76 -3.72
CA ALA A 312 -24.69 2.81 -5.15
C ALA A 312 -25.96 2.02 -5.52
N VAL A 313 -26.30 0.96 -4.78
CA VAL A 313 -27.49 0.14 -5.05
C VAL A 313 -28.73 0.67 -4.33
N ASN A 314 -29.90 0.42 -4.92
CA ASN A 314 -31.17 0.68 -4.27
C ASN A 314 -31.66 -0.59 -3.58
N TRP A 315 -31.81 -0.52 -2.26
CA TRP A 315 -32.30 -1.62 -1.43
C TRP A 315 -33.82 -1.65 -1.43
N GLN A 316 -34.40 -2.85 -1.56
CA GLN A 316 -35.84 -3.04 -1.33
C GLN A 316 -36.19 -2.73 0.12
N SER A 317 -37.43 -2.29 0.34
CA SER A 317 -37.91 -2.07 1.71
C SER A 317 -37.98 -3.39 2.46
N ALA A 318 -37.77 -3.36 3.78
CA ALA A 318 -37.84 -4.57 4.62
C ALA A 318 -39.19 -5.31 4.51
N GLY A 319 -40.27 -4.60 4.19
CA GLY A 319 -41.61 -5.17 3.99
C GLY A 319 -41.79 -5.86 2.63
N GLU A 320 -41.06 -5.45 1.60
CA GLU A 320 -41.05 -6.12 0.29
C GLU A 320 -40.18 -7.38 0.33
N VAL A 321 -39.02 -7.30 0.97
CA VAL A 321 -38.12 -8.46 1.16
C VAL A 321 -38.83 -9.59 1.93
N ARG A 322 -39.57 -9.26 3.00
CA ARG A 322 -40.37 -10.25 3.75
C ARG A 322 -41.48 -10.85 2.89
N ARG A 323 -42.21 -10.04 2.13
CA ARG A 323 -43.25 -10.53 1.20
C ARG A 323 -42.68 -11.44 0.11
N ALA A 324 -41.48 -11.14 -0.40
CA ALA A 324 -40.80 -11.99 -1.37
C ALA A 324 -40.33 -13.32 -0.75
N ALA A 325 -39.89 -13.30 0.52
CA ALA A 325 -39.51 -14.51 1.26
C ALA A 325 -40.72 -15.39 1.62
N ASP A 326 -41.87 -14.78 1.89
CA ASP A 326 -43.11 -15.47 2.24
C ASP A 326 -43.94 -15.88 0.99
N ALA A 327 -43.50 -15.49 -0.21
CA ALA A 327 -44.15 -15.88 -1.45
C ALA A 327 -43.92 -17.39 -1.71
N PRO A 328 -44.97 -18.17 -1.98
CA PRO A 328 -44.81 -19.60 -2.28
C PRO A 328 -43.94 -19.76 -3.53
N ALA A 329 -42.88 -20.56 -3.42
CA ALA A 329 -42.04 -20.92 -4.56
C ALA A 329 -42.95 -21.51 -5.65
N THR A 330 -43.05 -20.82 -6.77
CA THR A 330 -43.84 -21.28 -7.91
C THR A 330 -43.12 -22.49 -8.48
N THR A 331 -43.60 -23.68 -8.17
CA THR A 331 -43.26 -24.91 -8.88
C THR A 331 -43.76 -24.76 -10.31
N GLN A 332 -42.93 -24.28 -11.21
CA GLN A 332 -43.07 -24.62 -12.63
C GLN A 332 -42.67 -26.09 -12.76
N GLN A 333 -43.68 -26.96 -12.87
CA GLN A 333 -43.54 -28.25 -13.52
C GLN A 333 -43.75 -28.04 -15.02
N ASP A 334 -42.92 -28.73 -15.81
CA ASP A 334 -42.95 -28.83 -17.27
C ASP A 334 -44.35 -29.17 -17.85
#